data_AF-A0A6J7ZS57-F1
#
_entry.id   AF-A0A6J7ZS57-F1
#
_cell.length_a   1.000
_cell.length_b   1.000
_cell.length_c   1.000
_cell.angle_alpha   90.00
_cell.angle_beta   90.00
_cell.angle_gamma   90.00
#
_symmetry.space_group_name_H-M   'P 1'
#
loop_
_entity.id
_entity.type
_entity.pdbx_description
1 polymer ?
#
loop_
_entity_poly.entity_id
_entity_poly.type
_entity_poly.pdbx_seq_one_letter_code
_entity_poly.pdbx_strand_id
1 'polypeptide(L)'
;MVPLSSLREAMTMKLNDRLKSCAETLQDKQLLAKLSTGDVIAQDLKYHPACLVALYNKERAVKKKTEEQAQIDTDAEKEAGDVALAELFNYIFETQRNSDGANTFRLADLSNMYERRVQQLSEGTIPIHRTRLKEMLLAKIPDLQAYTKGREVLLVFEKDVGPAIAYILEKLQKLLGHKLRNIKQNFLVHFLPKKPNQAFQHHC
;
A
#
# COMPACT_ATOMS: atom_id res chain seq x y z
N MET A 1 39.47 -17.55 45.80
CA MET A 1 38.69 -16.88 46.85
C MET A 1 38.07 -15.63 46.24
N VAL A 2 36.75 -15.60 46.02
CA VAL A 2 36.04 -14.41 45.51
C VAL A 2 35.73 -13.51 46.72
N PRO A 3 36.10 -12.22 46.73
CA PRO A 3 35.87 -11.38 47.91
C PRO A 3 34.36 -11.17 48.10
N LEU A 4 33.92 -11.23 49.36
CA LEU A 4 32.57 -10.91 49.79
C LEU A 4 32.18 -9.54 49.23
N SER A 5 31.34 -9.53 48.19
CA SER A 5 30.85 -8.29 47.60
C SER A 5 30.00 -7.58 48.64
N SER A 6 30.49 -6.45 49.18
CA SER A 6 29.69 -5.62 50.06
C SER A 6 28.44 -5.17 49.31
N LEU A 7 27.29 -5.52 49.87
CA LEU A 7 26.00 -5.00 49.42
C LEU A 7 26.03 -3.48 49.50
N ARG A 8 25.56 -2.80 48.45
CA ARG A 8 25.42 -1.35 48.42
C ARG A 8 23.96 -0.97 48.58
N GLU A 9 23.72 0.12 49.31
CA GLU A 9 22.39 0.70 49.46
C GLU A 9 22.02 1.54 48.23
N ALA A 10 20.76 1.44 47.81
CA ALA A 10 20.21 2.23 46.73
C ALA A 10 19.83 3.61 47.26
N MET A 11 20.68 4.60 47.02
CA MET A 11 20.53 5.95 47.61
C MET A 11 20.04 7.01 46.62
N THR A 12 19.67 6.64 45.38
CA THR A 12 19.32 7.64 44.36
C THR A 12 18.11 7.23 43.52
N MET A 13 17.27 8.22 43.20
CA MET A 13 16.14 8.04 42.27
C MET A 13 16.62 7.73 40.85
N LYS A 14 17.80 8.20 40.45
CA LYS A 14 18.41 7.82 39.18
C LYS A 14 18.62 6.30 39.05
N LEU A 15 19.01 5.63 40.14
CA LEU A 15 19.14 4.17 40.15
C LEU A 15 17.76 3.49 40.10
N ASN A 16 16.77 4.02 40.82
CA ASN A 16 15.38 3.57 40.77
C ASN A 16 14.85 3.54 39.33
N ASP A 17 14.98 4.66 38.63
CA ASP A 17 14.45 4.83 37.28
C ASP A 17 15.17 3.91 36.29
N ARG A 18 16.49 3.73 36.48
CA ARG A 18 17.27 2.81 35.64
C ARG A 18 16.86 1.37 35.86
N LEU A 19 16.62 0.95 37.11
CA LEU A 19 16.15 -0.40 37.42
C LEU A 19 14.75 -0.64 36.84
N LYS A 20 13.84 0.33 36.92
CA LYS A 20 12.51 0.25 36.28
C LYS A 20 12.64 0.07 34.76
N SER A 21 13.42 0.93 34.11
CA SER A 21 13.67 0.84 32.66
C SER A 21 14.28 -0.50 32.24
N CYS A 22 15.22 -1.04 33.02
CA CYS A 22 15.78 -2.37 32.77
C CYS A 22 14.74 -3.47 32.95
N ALA A 23 13.94 -3.42 34.02
CA ALA A 23 12.92 -4.40 34.32
C ALA A 23 11.83 -4.43 33.24
N GLU A 24 11.43 -3.26 32.73
CA GLU A 24 10.50 -3.13 31.60
C GLU A 24 11.08 -3.71 30.32
N THR A 25 12.31 -3.30 29.97
CA THR A 25 13.00 -3.78 28.75
C THR A 25 13.19 -5.31 28.77
N LEU A 26 13.51 -5.86 29.93
CA LEU A 26 13.74 -7.30 30.12
C LEU A 26 12.45 -8.08 30.41
N GLN A 27 11.31 -7.39 30.58
CA GLN A 27 10.07 -7.95 31.12
C GLN A 27 10.28 -8.80 32.38
N ASP A 28 11.19 -8.37 33.27
CA ASP A 28 11.50 -9.06 34.52
C ASP A 28 10.37 -8.84 35.52
N LYS A 29 9.38 -9.74 35.51
CA LYS A 29 8.18 -9.67 36.34
C LYS A 29 8.49 -9.61 37.84
N GLN A 30 9.55 -10.27 38.29
CA GLN A 30 9.92 -10.28 39.71
C GLN A 30 10.51 -8.94 40.14
N LEU A 31 11.38 -8.37 39.31
CA LEU A 31 11.95 -7.06 39.56
C LEU A 31 10.87 -5.96 39.47
N LEU A 32 9.98 -6.04 38.48
CA LEU A 32 8.84 -5.13 38.34
C LEU A 32 7.94 -5.15 39.60
N ALA A 33 7.55 -6.35 40.06
CA ALA A 33 6.71 -6.47 41.26
C ALA A 33 7.36 -5.84 42.50
N LYS A 34 8.68 -6.02 42.70
CA LYS A 34 9.41 -5.38 43.80
C LYS A 34 9.45 -3.86 43.68
N LEU A 35 9.61 -3.33 42.46
CA LEU A 35 9.66 -1.89 42.19
C LEU A 35 8.27 -1.23 42.21
N SER A 36 7.18 -2.01 42.16
CA SER A 36 5.82 -1.51 42.32
C SER A 36 5.44 -1.20 43.77
N THR A 37 6.08 -1.86 44.74
CA THR A 37 5.79 -1.70 46.18
C THR A 37 6.23 -0.32 46.74
N GLY A 38 7.20 0.34 46.09
CA GLY A 38 7.74 1.63 46.49
C GLY A 38 9.03 1.93 45.74
N ASP A 39 9.61 3.11 45.87
CA ASP A 39 10.93 3.36 45.28
C ASP A 39 12.04 2.63 46.07
N VAL A 40 13.18 2.40 45.41
CA VAL A 40 14.31 1.65 45.99
C VAL A 40 14.92 2.32 47.23
N ILE A 41 14.69 3.61 47.45
CA ILE A 41 15.18 4.35 48.61
C ILE A 41 14.24 4.10 49.79
N ALA A 42 12.94 4.28 49.59
CA ALA A 42 11.91 4.03 50.61
C ALA A 42 11.88 2.57 51.08
N GLN A 43 12.33 1.64 50.22
CA GLN A 43 12.46 0.22 50.56
C GLN A 43 13.82 -0.15 51.18
N ASP A 44 14.73 0.81 51.40
CA ASP A 44 16.12 0.58 51.84
C ASP A 44 16.82 -0.54 51.05
N LEU A 45 16.60 -0.56 49.73
CA LEU A 45 16.98 -1.68 48.89
C LEU A 45 18.50 -1.80 48.78
N LYS A 46 19.01 -3.02 48.93
CA LYS A 46 20.43 -3.34 48.80
C LYS A 46 20.68 -4.18 47.56
N TYR A 47 21.81 -3.94 46.90
CA TYR A 47 22.19 -4.65 45.68
C TYR A 47 23.67 -5.03 45.66
N HIS A 48 23.98 -6.13 44.98
CA HIS A 48 25.36 -6.46 44.64
C HIS A 48 25.79 -5.67 43.40
N PRO A 49 26.94 -4.97 43.41
CA PRO A 49 27.43 -4.26 42.22
C PRO A 49 27.56 -5.16 40.99
N ALA A 50 28.00 -6.41 41.19
CA ALA A 50 28.12 -7.40 40.11
C ALA A 50 26.76 -7.77 39.49
N CYS A 51 25.71 -7.91 40.31
CA CYS A 51 24.35 -8.19 39.82
C CYS A 51 23.79 -7.01 39.03
N LEU A 52 24.06 -5.77 39.45
CA LEU A 52 23.63 -4.57 38.71
C LEU A 52 24.30 -4.49 37.33
N VAL A 53 25.61 -4.75 37.27
CA VAL A 53 26.34 -4.81 35.99
C VAL A 53 25.78 -5.92 35.10
N ALA A 54 25.51 -7.10 35.65
CA ALA A 54 24.91 -8.19 34.90
C ALA A 54 23.52 -7.83 34.34
N LEU A 55 22.69 -7.12 35.12
CA LEU A 55 21.39 -6.62 34.68
C LEU A 55 21.53 -5.66 33.48
N TYR A 56 22.42 -4.68 33.57
CA TYR A 56 22.67 -3.73 32.47
C TYR A 56 23.23 -4.41 31.22
N ASN A 57 24.04 -5.45 31.39
CA ASN A 57 24.58 -6.20 30.25
C ASN A 57 23.48 -7.02 29.57
N LYS A 58 22.55 -7.61 30.34
CA LYS A 58 21.36 -8.28 29.79
C LYS A 58 20.47 -7.31 29.01
N GLU A 59 20.19 -6.15 29.58
CA GLU A 59 19.38 -5.11 28.91
C GLU A 59 20.02 -4.68 27.58
N ARG A 60 21.34 -4.44 27.57
CA ARG A 60 22.08 -4.11 26.35
C ARG A 60 22.00 -5.22 25.30
N ALA A 61 22.11 -6.48 25.72
CA ALA A 61 22.00 -7.61 24.80
C ALA A 61 20.60 -7.72 24.18
N VAL A 62 19.54 -7.46 24.93
CA VAL A 62 18.16 -7.44 24.42
C VAL A 62 17.96 -6.29 23.44
N LYS A 63 18.37 -5.06 23.80
CA LYS A 63 18.26 -3.90 22.91
C LYS A 63 18.96 -4.12 21.58
N LYS A 64 20.17 -4.66 21.60
CA LYS A 64 20.92 -5.01 20.40
C LYS A 64 20.15 -6.00 19.52
N LYS A 65 19.57 -7.06 20.10
CA LYS A 65 18.76 -8.03 19.36
C LYS A 65 17.49 -7.42 18.78
N THR A 66 16.83 -6.52 19.53
CA THR A 66 15.63 -5.82 19.04
C THR A 66 15.96 -4.89 17.89
N GLU A 67 17.09 -4.17 17.95
CA GLU A 67 17.59 -3.32 16.86
C GLU A 67 17.95 -4.15 15.63
N GLU A 68 18.66 -5.27 15.81
CA GLU A 68 18.99 -6.21 14.73
C GLU A 68 17.73 -6.78 14.06
N GLN A 69 16.73 -7.19 14.86
CA GLN A 69 15.46 -7.68 14.34
C GLN A 69 14.69 -6.60 13.58
N ALA A 70 14.59 -5.39 14.14
CA ALA A 70 13.93 -4.27 13.48
C ALA A 70 14.60 -3.91 12.13
N GLN A 71 15.93 -4.03 12.06
CA GLN A 71 16.66 -3.84 10.81
C GLN A 71 16.35 -4.95 9.79
N ILE A 72 16.34 -6.22 10.21
CA ILE A 72 15.96 -7.34 9.35
C ILE A 72 14.53 -7.17 8.82
N ASP A 73 13.59 -6.79 9.69
CA ASP A 73 12.20 -6.57 9.32
C ASP A 73 12.08 -5.42 8.29
N THR A 74 12.82 -4.33 8.50
CA THR A 74 12.88 -3.18 7.58
C THR A 74 13.47 -3.57 6.21
N ASP A 75 14.52 -4.40 6.21
CA ASP A 75 15.18 -4.86 4.98
C ASP A 75 14.27 -5.82 4.21
N ALA A 76 13.61 -6.76 4.89
CA ALA A 76 12.64 -7.67 4.29
C ALA A 76 11.43 -6.92 3.70
N GLU A 77 10.94 -5.91 4.41
CA GLU A 77 9.90 -4.99 3.93
C GLU A 77 10.33 -4.27 2.64
N LYS A 78 11.56 -3.73 2.61
CA LYS A 78 12.10 -3.05 1.43
C LYS A 78 12.23 -4.01 0.24
N GLU A 79 12.72 -5.23 0.45
CA GLU A 79 12.84 -6.26 -0.58
C GLU A 79 11.46 -6.64 -1.15
N ALA A 80 10.46 -6.84 -0.29
CA ALA A 80 9.08 -7.08 -0.70
C ALA A 80 8.53 -5.94 -1.57
N GLY A 81 8.84 -4.69 -1.20
CA GLY A 81 8.50 -3.51 -1.98
C GLY A 81 9.16 -3.48 -3.37
N ASP A 82 10.44 -3.83 -3.47
CA ASP A 82 11.16 -3.86 -4.74
C ASP A 82 10.64 -4.98 -5.66
N VAL A 83 10.32 -6.16 -5.11
CA VAL A 83 9.70 -7.27 -5.86
C VAL A 83 8.31 -6.88 -6.38
N ALA A 84 7.46 -6.31 -5.52
CA ALA A 84 6.12 -5.85 -5.91
C ALA A 84 6.17 -4.80 -7.02
N LEU A 85 7.15 -3.90 -6.99
CA LEU A 85 7.37 -2.93 -8.08
C LEU A 85 7.82 -3.60 -9.37
N ALA A 86 8.75 -4.55 -9.31
CA ALA A 86 9.21 -5.29 -10.48
C ALA A 86 8.07 -6.04 -11.18
N GLU A 87 7.21 -6.69 -10.40
CA GLU A 87 6.01 -7.36 -10.94
C GLU A 87 5.02 -6.36 -11.55
N LEU A 88 4.84 -5.19 -10.94
CA LEU A 88 3.98 -4.14 -11.50
C LEU A 88 4.51 -3.63 -12.85
N PHE A 89 5.83 -3.45 -12.97
CA PHE A 89 6.45 -3.10 -14.26
C PHE A 89 6.21 -4.19 -15.30
N ASN A 90 6.42 -5.45 -14.94
CA ASN A 90 6.18 -6.58 -15.85
C ASN A 90 4.72 -6.62 -16.30
N TYR A 91 3.76 -6.46 -15.40
CA TYR A 91 2.35 -6.39 -15.74
C TYR A 91 2.05 -5.30 -16.78
N ILE A 92 2.57 -4.09 -16.59
CA ILE A 92 2.37 -2.98 -17.53
C ILE A 92 2.99 -3.32 -18.90
N PHE A 93 4.22 -3.83 -18.93
CA PHE A 93 4.91 -4.18 -20.17
C PHE A 93 4.27 -5.37 -20.91
N GLU A 94 3.82 -6.39 -20.19
CA GLU A 94 3.12 -7.54 -20.78
C GLU A 94 1.77 -7.12 -21.36
N THR A 95 1.03 -6.29 -20.62
CA THR A 95 -0.23 -5.72 -21.13
C THR A 95 0.03 -4.93 -22.41
N GLN A 96 1.11 -4.14 -22.44
CA GLN A 96 1.50 -3.38 -23.62
C GLN A 96 1.84 -4.25 -24.84
N ARG A 97 2.51 -5.39 -24.63
CA ARG A 97 2.91 -6.28 -25.73
C ARG A 97 1.77 -7.13 -26.27
N ASN A 98 0.85 -7.55 -25.39
CA ASN A 98 -0.16 -8.55 -25.71
C ASN A 98 -1.51 -7.96 -26.14
N SER A 99 -1.74 -6.67 -25.93
CA SER A 99 -2.96 -5.99 -26.33
C SER A 99 -2.91 -5.53 -27.78
N ASP A 100 -3.98 -5.78 -28.53
CA ASP A 100 -4.15 -5.28 -29.90
C ASP A 100 -4.78 -3.86 -29.94
N GLY A 101 -4.69 -3.11 -28.82
CA GLY A 101 -5.36 -1.82 -28.65
C GLY A 101 -4.69 -0.93 -27.61
N ALA A 102 -5.19 0.30 -27.47
CA ALA A 102 -4.61 1.30 -26.58
C ALA A 102 -4.74 0.90 -25.10
N ASN A 103 -3.61 0.81 -24.39
CA ASN A 103 -3.61 0.45 -22.98
C ASN A 103 -3.73 1.68 -22.08
N THR A 104 -4.72 1.64 -21.20
CA THR A 104 -4.95 2.67 -20.19
C THR A 104 -4.93 2.01 -18.82
N PHE A 105 -4.06 2.49 -17.92
CA PHE A 105 -3.94 1.97 -16.56
C PHE A 105 -4.43 3.01 -15.56
N ARG A 106 -5.29 2.61 -14.61
CA ARG A 106 -5.68 3.51 -13.50
C ARG A 106 -4.63 3.43 -12.41
N LEU A 107 -4.13 4.58 -11.96
CA LEU A 107 -3.17 4.62 -10.85
C LEU A 107 -3.73 3.98 -9.57
N ALA A 108 -5.04 4.10 -9.33
CA ALA A 108 -5.70 3.48 -8.19
C ALA A 108 -5.58 1.95 -8.23
N ASP A 109 -5.76 1.34 -9.41
CA ASP A 109 -5.68 -0.11 -9.58
C ASP A 109 -4.24 -0.59 -9.42
N LEU A 110 -3.27 0.12 -10.02
CA LEU A 110 -1.85 -0.18 -9.85
C LEU A 110 -1.40 -0.04 -8.39
N SER A 111 -1.92 0.97 -7.67
CA SER A 111 -1.64 1.14 -6.24
C SER A 111 -2.17 -0.03 -5.42
N ASN A 112 -3.41 -0.46 -5.70
CA ASN A 112 -4.00 -1.61 -5.02
C ASN A 112 -3.26 -2.92 -5.34
N MET A 113 -2.79 -3.11 -6.58
CA MET A 113 -1.97 -4.28 -6.97
C MET A 113 -0.65 -4.30 -6.20
N TYR A 114 0.03 -3.15 -6.12
CA TYR A 114 1.24 -2.98 -5.35
C TYR A 114 1.02 -3.28 -3.86
N GLU A 115 0.04 -2.62 -3.23
CA GLU A 115 -0.27 -2.79 -1.80
C GLU A 115 -0.59 -4.26 -1.46
N ARG A 116 -1.42 -4.91 -2.28
CA ARG A 116 -1.74 -6.34 -2.10
C ARG A 116 -0.51 -7.21 -2.21
N ARG A 117 0.41 -6.88 -3.12
CA ARG A 117 1.60 -7.70 -3.34
C ARG A 117 2.61 -7.55 -2.21
N VAL A 118 2.81 -6.34 -1.69
CA VAL A 118 3.61 -6.12 -0.48
C VAL A 118 3.04 -6.89 0.71
N GLN A 119 1.72 -6.81 0.93
CA GLN A 119 1.05 -7.56 2.01
C GLN A 119 1.18 -9.09 1.91
N GLN A 120 1.40 -9.63 0.70
CA GLN A 120 1.63 -11.06 0.51
C GLN A 120 3.09 -11.47 0.78
N LEU A 121 4.02 -10.55 0.62
CA LEU A 121 5.46 -10.80 0.70
C LEU A 121 6.05 -10.40 2.06
N SER A 122 5.37 -9.52 2.80
CA SER A 122 5.76 -9.07 4.13
C SER A 122 4.54 -9.01 5.07
N GLU A 123 4.77 -9.28 6.35
CA GLU A 123 3.75 -9.09 7.40
C GLU A 123 3.45 -7.59 7.65
N GLY A 124 4.35 -6.71 7.22
CA GLY A 124 4.21 -5.26 7.31
C GLY A 124 3.40 -4.63 6.16
N THR A 125 2.71 -3.54 6.47
CA THR A 125 2.11 -2.64 5.48
C THR A 125 3.04 -1.46 5.26
N ILE A 126 3.93 -1.50 4.26
CA ILE A 126 4.59 -0.28 3.80
C ILE A 126 3.59 0.48 2.94
N PRO A 127 3.02 1.60 3.40
CA PRO A 127 2.09 2.36 2.60
C PRO A 127 2.91 3.21 1.64
N ILE A 128 3.07 2.78 0.38
CA ILE A 128 3.56 3.68 -0.65
C ILE A 128 2.46 4.68 -1.00
N HIS A 129 2.75 5.96 -0.84
CA HIS A 129 1.88 7.02 -1.34
C HIS A 129 1.72 6.92 -2.86
N ARG A 130 0.47 6.97 -3.32
CA ARG A 130 0.12 6.90 -4.77
C ARG A 130 0.89 7.89 -5.62
N THR A 131 1.19 9.08 -5.09
CA THR A 131 2.02 10.10 -5.75
C THR A 131 3.43 9.59 -6.05
N ARG A 132 4.06 8.96 -5.05
CA ARG A 132 5.40 8.38 -5.19
C ARG A 132 5.40 7.20 -6.17
N LEU A 133 4.38 6.34 -6.10
CA LEU A 133 4.24 5.25 -7.06
C LEU A 133 4.13 5.78 -8.50
N LYS A 134 3.31 6.82 -8.72
CA LYS A 134 3.18 7.48 -10.02
C LYS A 134 4.52 8.00 -10.52
N GLU A 135 5.26 8.73 -9.69
CA GLU A 135 6.57 9.29 -10.06
C GLU A 135 7.57 8.18 -10.43
N MET A 136 7.61 7.09 -9.67
CA MET A 136 8.46 5.95 -9.96
C MET A 136 8.10 5.26 -11.29
N LEU A 137 6.79 5.12 -11.57
CA LEU A 137 6.31 4.54 -12.83
C LEU A 137 6.72 5.40 -14.02
N LEU A 138 6.50 6.71 -13.94
CA LEU A 138 6.84 7.66 -15.01
C LEU A 138 8.36 7.79 -15.22
N ALA A 139 9.16 7.65 -14.16
CA ALA A 139 10.61 7.71 -14.27
C ALA A 139 11.23 6.46 -14.89
N LYS A 140 10.65 5.27 -14.64
CA LYS A 140 11.20 3.99 -15.11
C LYS A 140 10.63 3.52 -16.45
N ILE A 141 9.40 3.91 -16.79
CA ILE A 141 8.76 3.50 -18.04
C ILE A 141 8.82 4.68 -19.03
N PRO A 142 9.70 4.63 -20.04
CA PRO A 142 9.71 5.65 -21.08
C PRO A 142 8.38 5.63 -21.84
N ASP A 143 7.97 6.79 -22.34
CA ASP A 143 6.74 7.02 -23.12
C ASP A 143 5.43 6.87 -22.33
N LEU A 144 5.47 6.52 -21.04
CA LEU A 144 4.30 6.50 -20.17
C LEU A 144 3.97 7.92 -19.72
N GLN A 145 2.72 8.35 -19.92
CA GLN A 145 2.25 9.67 -19.57
C GLN A 145 1.06 9.59 -18.59
N ALA A 146 0.98 10.54 -17.66
CA ALA A 146 -0.10 10.63 -16.70
C ALA A 146 -1.12 11.70 -17.09
N TYR A 147 -2.39 11.31 -17.17
CA TYR A 147 -3.53 12.16 -17.46
C TYR A 147 -4.44 12.23 -16.24
N THR A 148 -4.70 13.43 -15.74
CA THR A 148 -5.47 13.63 -14.50
C THR A 148 -6.86 14.14 -14.84
N LYS A 149 -7.90 13.49 -14.32
CA LYS A 149 -9.28 13.93 -14.41
C LYS A 149 -9.94 13.87 -13.04
N GLY A 150 -10.00 15.02 -12.37
CA GLY A 150 -10.48 15.10 -11.00
C GLY A 150 -9.58 14.31 -10.04
N ARG A 151 -10.14 13.31 -9.36
CA ARG A 151 -9.39 12.43 -8.43
C ARG A 151 -8.75 11.21 -9.12
N GLU A 152 -9.07 10.98 -10.39
CA GLU A 152 -8.58 9.84 -11.14
C GLU A 152 -7.32 10.21 -11.94
N VAL A 153 -6.30 9.36 -11.85
CA VAL A 153 -5.07 9.47 -12.64
C VAL A 153 -4.99 8.25 -13.54
N LEU A 154 -4.95 8.49 -14.85
CA LEU A 154 -4.78 7.50 -15.89
C LEU A 154 -3.35 7.55 -16.42
N LEU A 155 -2.76 6.39 -16.65
CA LEU A 155 -1.43 6.21 -17.23
C LEU A 155 -1.61 5.58 -18.61
N VAL A 156 -1.06 6.21 -19.63
CA VAL A 156 -1.22 5.81 -21.04
C VAL A 156 0.11 5.99 -21.75
N PHE A 157 0.47 5.07 -22.63
CA PHE A 157 1.63 5.26 -23.50
C PHE A 157 1.33 6.29 -24.57
N GLU A 158 2.29 7.17 -24.86
CA GLU A 158 2.13 8.26 -25.83
C GLU A 158 1.64 7.76 -27.20
N LYS A 159 2.23 6.66 -27.69
CA LYS A 159 1.83 6.01 -28.95
C LYS A 159 0.38 5.50 -28.97
N ASP A 160 -0.20 5.23 -27.79
CA ASP A 160 -1.53 4.65 -27.65
C ASP A 160 -2.62 5.73 -27.49
N VAL A 161 -2.25 6.99 -27.25
CA VAL A 161 -3.20 8.10 -27.06
C VAL A 161 -4.03 8.35 -28.33
N GLY A 162 -3.37 8.45 -29.48
CA GLY A 162 -4.04 8.64 -30.78
C GLY A 162 -5.02 7.52 -31.12
N PRO A 163 -4.58 6.25 -31.13
CA PRO A 163 -5.45 5.09 -31.33
C PRO A 163 -6.64 5.04 -30.34
N ALA A 164 -6.43 5.38 -29.06
CA ALA A 164 -7.51 5.44 -28.07
C ALA A 164 -8.59 6.46 -28.47
N ILE A 165 -8.18 7.67 -28.86
CA ILE A 165 -9.09 8.73 -29.29
C ILE A 165 -9.84 8.30 -30.56
N ALA A 166 -9.14 7.77 -31.55
CA ALA A 166 -9.74 7.30 -32.81
C ALA A 166 -10.81 6.22 -32.55
N TYR A 167 -10.49 5.23 -31.71
CA TYR A 167 -11.43 4.18 -31.30
C TYR A 167 -12.70 4.75 -30.64
N ILE A 168 -12.54 5.72 -29.73
CA ILE A 168 -13.68 6.38 -29.08
C ILE A 168 -14.54 7.13 -30.10
N LEU A 169 -13.91 7.88 -31.02
CA LEU A 169 -14.62 8.63 -32.05
C LEU A 169 -15.43 7.70 -32.96
N GLU A 170 -14.86 6.60 -33.43
CA GLU A 170 -15.59 5.60 -34.23
C GLU A 170 -16.77 5.02 -33.46
N LYS A 171 -16.57 4.68 -32.18
CA LYS A 171 -17.61 4.10 -31.33
C LYS A 171 -18.76 5.09 -31.11
N LEU A 172 -18.45 6.36 -30.89
CA LEU A 172 -19.45 7.42 -30.77
C LEU A 172 -20.20 7.66 -32.09
N GLN A 173 -19.50 7.66 -33.23
CA GLN A 173 -20.14 7.76 -34.55
C GLN A 173 -21.11 6.60 -34.81
N LYS A 174 -20.71 5.37 -34.46
CA LYS A 174 -21.59 4.19 -34.54
C LYS A 174 -22.83 4.34 -33.66
N LEU A 175 -22.66 4.78 -32.40
CA LEU A 175 -23.77 5.00 -31.46
C LEU A 175 -24.73 6.10 -31.93
N LEU A 176 -24.20 7.22 -32.44
CA LEU A 176 -25.01 8.31 -33.00
C LEU A 176 -25.76 7.87 -34.26
N GLY A 177 -25.10 7.11 -35.14
CA GLY A 177 -25.73 6.54 -36.34
C GLY A 177 -26.87 5.57 -36.00
N HIS A 178 -26.71 4.74 -34.96
CA HIS A 178 -27.80 3.89 -34.45
C HIS A 178 -28.96 4.70 -33.87
N LYS A 179 -28.69 5.74 -33.06
CA LYS A 179 -29.74 6.63 -32.53
C LYS A 179 -30.51 7.33 -33.65
N LEU A 180 -29.83 7.87 -34.65
CA LEU A 180 -30.46 8.55 -35.78
C LEU A 180 -31.31 7.60 -36.64
N ARG A 181 -30.86 6.36 -36.85
CA ARG A 181 -31.67 5.32 -37.52
C ARG A 181 -32.93 4.96 -36.74
N ASN A 182 -32.83 4.80 -35.42
CA ASN A 182 -33.99 4.51 -34.56
C ASN A 182 -35.00 5.67 -34.57
N ILE A 183 -34.54 6.92 -34.54
CA ILE A 183 -35.41 8.10 -34.64
C ILE A 183 -36.13 8.15 -36.00
N LYS A 184 -35.41 7.90 -37.10
CA LYS A 184 -36.02 7.83 -38.44
C LYS A 184 -37.05 6.70 -38.54
N GLN A 185 -36.77 5.52 -38.02
CA GLN A 185 -37.71 4.39 -38.04
C GLN A 185 -38.97 4.69 -37.21
N ASN A 186 -38.82 5.24 -36.00
CA ASN A 186 -39.98 5.66 -35.20
C ASN A 186 -40.81 6.74 -35.89
N PHE A 187 -40.17 7.71 -36.56
CA PHE A 187 -40.87 8.74 -37.32
C PHE A 187 -41.62 8.15 -38.54
N LEU A 188 -40.99 7.19 -39.25
CA LEU A 188 -41.62 6.49 -40.37
C LEU A 188 -42.84 5.65 -39.96
N VAL A 189 -42.80 5.03 -38.78
CA VAL A 189 -43.88 4.17 -38.28
C VAL A 189 -45.06 4.99 -37.72
N HIS A 190 -44.79 6.15 -37.13
CA HIS A 190 -45.82 6.96 -36.46
C HIS A 190 -46.37 8.14 -37.28
N PHE A 191 -45.63 8.68 -38.27
CA PHE A 191 -45.98 9.95 -38.92
C PHE A 191 -46.10 9.91 -40.44
N LEU A 192 -45.85 8.79 -41.12
CA LEU A 192 -46.16 8.69 -42.56
C LEU A 192 -47.62 8.25 -42.77
N PRO A 193 -48.35 8.88 -43.71
CA PRO A 193 -49.72 8.48 -44.02
C PRO A 193 -49.73 7.04 -44.57
N LYS A 194 -50.52 6.17 -43.95
CA LYS A 194 -50.82 4.84 -44.50
C LYS A 194 -51.40 5.05 -45.91
N LYS A 195 -50.78 4.43 -46.92
CA LYS A 195 -51.25 4.52 -48.31
C LYS A 195 -52.75 4.18 -48.36
N PRO A 196 -53.58 4.95 -49.09
CA PRO A 196 -54.99 4.63 -49.22
C PRO A 196 -55.13 3.27 -49.93
N ASN A 197 -55.85 2.36 -49.27
CA ASN A 197 -56.22 1.06 -49.83
C ASN A 197 -56.99 1.26 -51.14
N GLN A 198 -56.42 0.86 -52.28
CA GLN A 198 -57.17 0.67 -53.50
C GLN A 198 -57.98 -0.63 -53.35
N ALA A 199 -59.21 -0.50 -52.86
CA ALA A 199 -60.25 -1.50 -53.04
C ALA A 199 -61.11 -1.07 -54.25
N PHE A 200 -60.65 -1.40 -55.46
CA PHE A 200 -61.56 -1.47 -56.61
C PHE A 200 -62.17 -2.87 -56.62
N GLN A 201 -63.33 -3.01 -55.98
CA GLN A 201 -64.21 -4.14 -56.22
C GLN A 201 -64.94 -3.89 -57.54
N HIS A 202 -64.62 -4.70 -58.54
CA HIS A 202 -65.57 -5.10 -59.56
C HIS A 202 -66.84 -5.62 -58.87
N HIS A 203 -68.03 -5.20 -59.31
CA HIS A 203 -69.18 -6.08 -59.56
C HIS A 203 -70.31 -5.27 -60.24
N CYS A 204 -70.70 -5.79 -61.41
CA CYS A 204 -71.92 -5.57 -62.23
C CYS A 204 -72.34 -4.15 -62.61
#